data_AF-A0A4Y2GXF6-F1
#
_entry.id   AF-A0A4Y2GXF6-F1
#
_cell.length_a   1.000
_cell.length_b   1.000
_cell.length_c   1.000
_cell.angle_alpha   90.00
_cell.angle_beta   90.00
_cell.angle_gamma   90.00
#
_symmetry.space_group_name_H-M   'P 1'
#
loop_
_entity.id
_entity.type
_entity.pdbx_description
1 polymer ?
#
loop_
_entity_poly.entity_id
_entity_poly.type
_entity_poly.pdbx_seq_one_letter_code
_entity_poly.pdbx_strand_id
1 'polypeptide(L)'
;MDSHQKFDQERLPSIDSFESTLTGSGISDEDYRHAQTVWNYFNLKNMGEYHDLYVKCDVLQLSDVFENFRKLCQHFYGLDCVHLFRAPRLAWQSSLKMTYQLLELFTDINMHMFVEKGIRGGISVITKRFSQASNKYLPNFDASKSIKHIIYLDCNKLYGTSMVESLSYGGFEWISADVTLDWIQSIPQDNSEGYIFEVDLKYPEELHDLHNDYPLASEKMDIKFEDLSEFSKAVLNGMKYTPSTKLVPNLKDKKNYITYYKNLQFYLKHGLKLEKVHKILKFQQKPWLKKYIMFNTEQRKNSKSAFEKKSLERRRLQKEWLDRSLREI
;
A
#
# COMPACT_ATOMS: atom_id res chain seq x y z
N MET A 1 29.25 18.68 2.92
CA MET A 1 30.72 18.71 2.84
C MET A 1 31.17 17.76 1.76
N ASP A 2 31.98 18.24 0.81
CA ASP A 2 32.47 17.50 -0.38
C ASP A 2 33.99 17.18 -0.29
N SER A 3 34.69 17.71 0.72
CA SER A 3 36.08 17.39 1.02
C SER A 3 36.37 17.46 2.52
N HIS A 4 37.38 16.70 2.98
CA HIS A 4 37.79 16.68 4.39
C HIS A 4 38.36 18.03 4.85
N GLN A 5 39.00 18.80 3.96
CA GLN A 5 39.54 20.13 4.29
C GLN A 5 38.45 21.12 4.75
N LYS A 6 37.18 20.90 4.35
CA LYS A 6 36.08 21.75 4.79
C LYS A 6 35.80 21.63 6.29
N PHE A 7 36.21 20.54 6.95
CA PHE A 7 36.07 20.38 8.40
C PHE A 7 36.95 21.37 9.17
N ASP A 8 38.10 21.76 8.61
CA ASP A 8 39.05 22.68 9.23
C ASP A 8 38.63 24.15 9.10
N GLN A 9 37.51 24.45 8.43
CA GLN A 9 37.03 25.82 8.26
C GLN A 9 36.62 26.41 9.61
N GLU A 10 37.34 27.42 10.09
CA GLU A 10 37.19 28.00 11.42
C GLU A 10 35.99 28.96 11.57
N ARG A 11 35.17 29.08 10.53
CA ARG A 11 34.02 29.98 10.49
C ARG A 11 32.83 29.25 9.89
N LEU A 12 31.64 29.57 10.38
CA LEU A 12 30.41 29.18 9.71
C LEU A 12 30.40 29.80 8.30
N PRO A 13 30.22 29.01 7.23
CA PRO A 13 30.14 29.51 5.86
C PRO A 13 29.02 30.55 5.70
N SER A 14 29.11 31.40 4.67
CA SER A 14 28.02 32.34 4.34
C SER A 14 26.74 31.59 3.96
N ILE A 15 25.60 32.24 4.11
CA ILE A 15 24.29 31.68 3.72
C ILE A 15 24.28 31.19 2.25
N ASP A 16 24.99 31.88 1.36
CA ASP A 16 25.12 31.50 -0.06
C ASP A 16 25.83 30.16 -0.28
N SER A 17 26.57 29.67 0.72
CA SER A 17 27.26 28.37 0.68
C SER A 17 26.33 27.20 0.99
N PHE A 18 25.09 27.45 1.41
CA PHE A 18 24.10 26.44 1.78
C PHE A 18 23.11 26.21 0.63
N GLU A 19 23.57 25.58 -0.44
CA GLU A 19 22.73 25.19 -1.58
C GLU A 19 22.36 23.71 -1.52
N SER A 20 21.07 23.41 -1.67
CA SER A 20 20.57 22.04 -1.79
C SER A 20 20.50 21.62 -3.26
N THR A 21 21.33 20.66 -3.65
CA THR A 21 21.28 20.07 -5.00
C THR A 21 19.95 19.36 -5.30
N LEU A 22 19.19 18.98 -4.26
CA LEU A 22 17.89 18.32 -4.40
C LEU A 22 16.76 19.29 -4.76
N THR A 23 16.83 20.53 -4.26
CA THR A 23 15.78 21.54 -4.43
C THR A 23 16.20 22.68 -5.35
N GLY A 24 17.49 22.81 -5.65
CA GLY A 24 18.04 23.94 -6.41
C GLY A 24 17.86 25.28 -5.70
N SER A 25 17.74 25.25 -4.38
CA SER A 25 17.44 26.41 -3.55
C SER A 25 18.40 26.50 -2.37
N GLY A 26 18.68 27.73 -1.95
CA GLY A 26 19.37 28.02 -0.69
C GLY A 26 18.52 27.66 0.54
N ILE A 27 19.11 27.80 1.71
CA ILE A 27 18.39 27.72 3.00
C ILE A 27 17.65 29.03 3.30
N SER A 28 16.70 28.98 4.23
CA SER A 28 16.01 30.18 4.69
C SER A 28 16.88 31.01 5.65
N ASP A 29 16.60 32.31 5.74
CA ASP A 29 17.24 33.20 6.74
C ASP A 29 16.97 32.75 8.18
N GLU A 30 15.86 32.05 8.42
CA GLU A 30 15.53 31.48 9.74
C GLU A 30 16.44 30.29 10.08
N ASP A 31 16.61 29.36 9.15
CA ASP A 31 17.48 28.19 9.33
C ASP A 31 18.95 28.62 9.49
N TYR A 32 19.38 29.64 8.74
CA TYR A 32 20.74 30.17 8.88
C TYR A 32 20.96 30.86 10.22
N ARG A 33 19.98 31.65 10.71
CA ARG A 33 20.02 32.22 12.07
C ARG A 33 20.06 31.13 13.13
N HIS A 34 19.37 30.02 12.92
CA HIS A 34 19.46 28.87 13.82
C HIS A 34 20.87 28.27 13.82
N ALA A 35 21.48 28.04 12.65
CA ALA A 35 22.85 27.56 12.54
C ALA A 35 23.86 28.47 13.25
N GLN A 36 23.74 29.79 13.08
CA GLN A 36 24.54 30.78 13.80
C GLN A 36 24.34 30.69 15.32
N THR A 37 23.10 30.52 15.77
CA THR A 37 22.77 30.35 17.19
C THR A 37 23.47 29.11 17.77
N VAL A 38 23.38 27.96 17.07
CA VAL A 38 24.04 26.71 17.47
C VAL A 38 25.55 26.88 17.50
N TRP A 39 26.14 27.47 16.46
CA TRP A 39 27.58 27.76 16.36
C TRP A 39 28.09 28.55 17.56
N ASN A 40 27.41 29.64 17.88
CA ASN A 40 27.81 30.53 18.98
C ASN A 40 27.53 29.92 20.35
N TYR A 41 26.38 29.26 20.55
CA TYR A 41 26.00 28.70 21.85
C TYR A 41 26.98 27.61 22.31
N PHE A 42 27.39 26.74 21.39
CA PHE A 42 28.34 25.66 21.69
C PHE A 42 29.81 26.08 21.54
N ASN A 43 30.09 27.35 21.21
CA ASN A 43 31.44 27.89 20.96
C ASN A 43 32.24 27.03 19.97
N LEU A 44 31.60 26.65 18.86
CA LEU A 44 32.20 25.78 17.85
C LEU A 44 33.32 26.51 17.12
N LYS A 45 34.45 25.83 16.96
CA LYS A 45 35.69 26.42 16.41
C LYS A 45 35.84 26.18 14.93
N ASN A 46 35.27 25.10 14.41
CA ASN A 46 35.35 24.76 13.01
C ASN A 46 34.15 23.93 12.55
N MET A 47 34.02 23.77 11.24
CA MET A 47 32.93 23.01 10.63
C MET A 47 32.92 21.53 11.01
N GLY A 48 34.06 20.97 11.42
CA GLY A 48 34.14 19.62 11.94
C GLY A 48 33.46 19.46 13.29
N GLU A 49 33.66 20.38 14.22
CA GLU A 49 32.94 20.39 15.51
C GLU A 49 31.43 20.59 15.30
N TYR A 50 31.04 21.44 14.34
CA TYR A 50 29.62 21.62 13.95
C TYR A 50 29.02 20.34 13.38
N HIS A 51 29.74 19.65 12.50
CA HIS A 51 29.35 18.35 11.95
C HIS A 51 29.21 17.29 13.05
N ASP A 52 30.19 17.17 13.93
CA ASP A 52 30.18 16.15 14.98
C ASP A 52 29.05 16.39 15.97
N LEU A 53 28.73 17.65 16.29
CA LEU A 53 27.55 18.00 17.06
C LEU A 53 26.27 17.56 16.35
N TYR A 54 26.11 17.86 15.06
CA TYR A 54 24.97 17.44 14.26
C TYR A 54 24.81 15.91 14.26
N VAL A 55 25.88 15.17 13.94
CA VAL A 55 25.86 13.70 13.91
C VAL A 55 25.57 13.12 15.29
N LYS A 56 26.14 13.70 16.35
CA LYS A 56 25.87 13.28 17.72
C LYS A 56 24.40 13.48 18.08
N CYS A 57 23.80 14.62 17.72
CA CYS A 57 22.37 14.87 17.92
C CYS A 57 21.52 13.84 17.17
N ASP A 58 21.80 13.58 15.90
CA ASP A 58 21.07 12.59 15.09
C ASP A 58 21.15 11.18 15.69
N VAL A 59 22.36 10.75 16.11
CA VAL A 59 22.58 9.43 16.72
C VAL A 59 21.86 9.30 18.06
N LEU A 60 21.93 10.33 18.92
CA LEU A 60 21.25 10.32 20.22
C LEU A 60 19.73 10.30 20.05
N GLN A 61 19.18 11.14 19.16
CA GLN A 61 17.74 11.16 18.87
C GLN A 61 17.25 9.82 18.31
N LEU A 62 18.00 9.21 17.38
CA LEU A 62 17.66 7.90 16.85
C LEU A 62 17.71 6.82 17.95
N SER A 63 18.72 6.88 18.83
CA SER A 63 18.88 5.95 19.94
C SER A 63 17.69 6.04 20.89
N ASP A 64 17.31 7.24 21.33
CA ASP A 64 16.15 7.48 22.21
C ASP A 64 14.84 6.94 21.58
N VAL A 65 14.61 7.26 20.30
CA VAL A 65 13.44 6.80 19.55
C VAL A 65 13.43 5.28 19.43
N PHE A 66 14.58 4.67 19.15
CA PHE A 66 14.68 3.23 18.94
C PHE A 66 14.57 2.45 20.25
N GLU A 67 15.16 2.93 21.34
CA GLU A 67 14.98 2.35 22.66
C GLU A 67 13.52 2.40 23.11
N ASN A 68 12.84 3.53 22.88
CA ASN A 68 11.42 3.62 23.14
C ASN A 68 10.62 2.63 22.27
N PHE A 69 10.96 2.51 20.99
CA PHE A 69 10.33 1.54 20.10
C PHE A 69 10.52 0.09 20.59
N ARG A 70 11.73 -0.28 21.04
CA ARG A 70 12.00 -1.60 21.63
C ARG A 70 11.14 -1.87 22.85
N LYS A 71 11.06 -0.91 23.78
CA LYS A 71 10.21 -0.98 24.98
C LYS A 71 8.74 -1.19 24.61
N LEU A 72 8.23 -0.46 23.61
CA LEU A 72 6.86 -0.63 23.12
C LEU A 72 6.64 -2.01 22.48
N CYS A 73 7.57 -2.51 21.67
CA CYS A 73 7.46 -3.84 21.06
C CYS A 73 7.43 -4.95 22.13
N GLN A 74 8.28 -4.84 23.14
CA GLN A 74 8.30 -5.77 24.27
C GLN A 74 7.02 -5.66 25.08
N HIS A 75 6.52 -4.44 25.33
CA HIS A 75 5.29 -4.23 26.10
C HIS A 75 4.05 -4.78 25.39
N PHE A 76 3.86 -4.48 24.10
CA PHE A 76 2.65 -4.86 23.37
C PHE A 76 2.67 -6.29 22.83
N TYR A 77 3.84 -6.78 22.40
CA TYR A 77 3.96 -8.06 21.69
C TYR A 77 4.86 -9.06 22.42
N GLY A 78 5.63 -8.63 23.42
CA GLY A 78 6.65 -9.45 24.07
C GLY A 78 7.73 -9.91 23.09
N LEU A 79 8.05 -9.08 22.09
CA LEU A 79 9.10 -9.33 21.11
C LEU A 79 10.07 -8.16 21.15
N ASP A 80 11.37 -8.46 21.14
CA ASP A 80 12.39 -7.44 20.92
C ASP A 80 12.61 -7.27 19.42
N CYS A 81 12.37 -6.05 18.92
CA CYS A 81 12.46 -5.75 17.50
C CYS A 81 13.90 -5.83 16.97
N VAL A 82 14.94 -5.82 17.81
CA VAL A 82 16.35 -5.97 17.36
C VAL A 82 16.64 -7.35 16.77
N HIS A 83 15.86 -8.36 17.13
CA HIS A 83 15.97 -9.70 16.53
C HIS A 83 15.27 -9.80 15.18
N LEU A 84 14.60 -8.72 14.73
CA LEU A 84 13.75 -8.70 13.55
C LEU A 84 14.30 -7.69 12.55
N PHE A 85 14.79 -8.17 11.41
CA PHE A 85 15.45 -7.34 10.41
C PHE A 85 14.62 -6.16 9.90
N ARG A 86 13.28 -6.27 9.89
CA ARG A 86 12.38 -5.25 9.34
C ARG A 86 11.02 -5.24 10.07
N ALA A 87 10.33 -4.11 10.03
CA ALA A 87 8.97 -3.94 10.57
C ALA A 87 7.92 -4.98 10.07
N PRO A 88 7.89 -5.43 8.79
CA PRO A 88 7.04 -6.53 8.34
C PRO A 88 7.18 -7.79 9.19
N ARG A 89 8.42 -8.09 9.61
CA ARG A 89 8.73 -9.29 10.36
C ARG A 89 8.26 -9.20 11.80
N LEU A 90 8.33 -8.00 12.39
CA LEU A 90 7.66 -7.70 13.65
C LEU A 90 6.14 -7.90 13.53
N ALA A 91 5.48 -7.32 12.52
CA ALA A 91 4.04 -7.50 12.34
C ALA A 91 3.63 -8.97 12.26
N TRP A 92 4.33 -9.73 11.41
CA TRP A 92 4.09 -11.14 11.16
C TRP A 92 4.29 -12.00 12.40
N GLN A 93 5.42 -11.84 13.10
CA GLN A 93 5.69 -12.64 14.29
C GLN A 93 4.79 -12.24 15.46
N SER A 94 4.50 -10.95 15.64
CA SER A 94 3.54 -10.48 16.64
C SER A 94 2.16 -11.09 16.38
N SER A 95 1.69 -11.08 15.13
CA SER A 95 0.36 -11.62 14.82
C SER A 95 0.29 -13.12 15.05
N LEU A 96 1.29 -13.90 14.63
CA LEU A 96 1.35 -15.34 14.88
C LEU A 96 1.44 -15.66 16.37
N LYS A 97 2.30 -14.95 17.12
CA LYS A 97 2.44 -15.14 18.57
C LYS A 97 1.15 -14.82 19.32
N MET A 98 0.43 -13.78 18.92
CA MET A 98 -0.81 -13.37 19.58
C MET A 98 -2.01 -14.29 19.26
N THR A 99 -2.03 -14.86 18.06
CA THR A 99 -3.14 -15.67 17.55
C THR A 99 -2.91 -17.16 17.72
N TYR A 100 -1.65 -17.59 17.92
CA TYR A 100 -1.21 -18.99 17.88
C TYR A 100 -1.64 -19.70 16.58
N GLN A 101 -1.79 -18.96 15.49
CA GLN A 101 -2.23 -19.51 14.23
C GLN A 101 -1.10 -20.33 13.61
N LEU A 102 -1.40 -21.57 13.23
CA LEU A 102 -0.55 -22.40 12.39
C LEU A 102 -0.89 -22.14 10.93
N LEU A 103 0.13 -21.85 10.11
CA LEU A 103 -0.04 -21.61 8.68
C LEU A 103 0.63 -22.75 7.94
N GLU A 104 -0.13 -23.41 7.07
CA GLU A 104 0.39 -24.38 6.12
C GLU A 104 1.13 -23.64 4.99
N LEU A 105 2.26 -24.19 4.57
CA LEU A 105 3.03 -23.69 3.44
C LEU A 105 2.66 -24.47 2.18
N PHE A 106 2.72 -23.83 1.02
CA PHE A 106 2.58 -24.56 -0.23
C PHE A 106 3.72 -25.56 -0.42
N THR A 107 3.36 -26.80 -0.70
CA THR A 107 4.30 -27.86 -1.12
C THR A 107 4.29 -28.06 -2.64
N ASP A 108 3.31 -27.51 -3.35
CA ASP A 108 3.17 -27.53 -4.81
C ASP A 108 3.48 -26.14 -5.39
N ILE A 109 4.53 -26.08 -6.22
CA ILE A 109 4.93 -24.86 -6.94
C ILE A 109 3.80 -24.30 -7.82
N ASN A 110 2.91 -25.15 -8.33
CA ASN A 110 1.80 -24.71 -9.17
C ASN A 110 0.74 -23.96 -8.36
N MET A 111 0.49 -24.34 -7.10
CA MET A 111 -0.40 -23.59 -6.20
C MET A 111 0.18 -22.21 -5.90
N HIS A 112 1.48 -22.14 -5.61
CA HIS A 112 2.19 -20.88 -5.40
C HIS A 112 2.08 -19.96 -6.63
N MET A 113 2.45 -20.46 -7.82
CA MET A 113 2.38 -19.70 -9.07
C MET A 113 0.95 -19.28 -9.44
N PHE A 114 -0.04 -20.11 -9.11
CA PHE A 114 -1.45 -19.81 -9.31
C PHE A 114 -1.91 -18.63 -8.43
N VAL A 115 -1.59 -18.66 -7.14
CA VAL A 115 -1.91 -17.56 -6.23
C VAL A 115 -1.17 -16.29 -6.63
N GLU A 116 0.14 -16.37 -6.92
CA GLU A 116 0.96 -15.24 -7.39
C GLU A 116 0.37 -14.56 -8.63
N LYS A 117 -0.04 -15.37 -9.62
CA LYS A 117 -0.70 -14.89 -10.84
C LYS A 117 -2.06 -14.25 -10.54
N GLY A 118 -2.71 -14.58 -9.42
CA GLY A 118 -3.96 -13.96 -8.96
C GLY A 118 -3.79 -12.64 -8.18
N ILE A 119 -2.61 -12.33 -7.68
CA ILE A 119 -2.38 -11.13 -6.85
C ILE A 119 -2.54 -9.85 -7.68
N ARG A 120 -3.35 -8.91 -7.17
CA ARG A 120 -3.56 -7.58 -7.74
C ARG A 120 -3.24 -6.51 -6.68
N GLY A 121 -2.71 -5.38 -7.15
CA GLY A 121 -2.49 -4.20 -6.31
C GLY A 121 -3.75 -3.38 -6.12
N GLY A 122 -3.63 -2.22 -5.48
CA GLY A 122 -4.70 -1.24 -5.42
C GLY A 122 -5.03 -0.68 -6.81
N ILE A 123 -6.32 -0.58 -7.12
CA ILE A 123 -6.79 0.06 -8.34
C ILE A 123 -6.58 1.57 -8.20
N SER A 124 -5.88 2.17 -9.17
CA SER A 124 -5.69 3.62 -9.28
C SER A 124 -6.11 4.05 -10.68
N VAL A 125 -7.25 4.71 -10.78
CA VAL A 125 -7.85 5.11 -12.06
C VAL A 125 -8.29 6.57 -12.00
N ILE A 126 -8.14 7.26 -13.13
CA ILE A 126 -8.62 8.63 -13.34
C ILE A 126 -9.58 8.59 -14.52
N THR A 127 -10.88 8.56 -14.26
CA THR A 127 -11.91 8.52 -15.33
C THR A 127 -12.21 9.92 -15.87
N LYS A 128 -12.08 10.94 -15.02
CA LYS A 128 -12.18 12.35 -15.39
C LYS A 128 -10.87 13.09 -15.12
N ARG A 129 -10.16 13.46 -16.20
CA ARG A 129 -8.82 14.09 -16.13
C ARG A 129 -8.79 15.45 -15.41
N PHE A 130 -9.85 16.25 -15.54
CA PHE A 130 -9.93 17.56 -14.91
C PHE A 130 -11.35 17.87 -14.43
N SER A 131 -11.43 18.41 -13.22
CA SER A 131 -12.68 18.85 -12.62
C SER A 131 -12.38 19.96 -11.63
N GLN A 132 -12.92 21.15 -11.88
CA GLN A 132 -12.85 22.28 -10.94
C GLN A 132 -14.17 22.41 -10.19
N ALA A 133 -14.10 22.70 -8.89
CA ALA A 133 -15.27 23.06 -8.08
C ALA A 133 -15.68 24.51 -8.39
N SER A 134 -16.99 24.77 -8.36
CA SER A 134 -17.58 26.08 -8.60
C SER A 134 -18.75 26.26 -7.65
N ASN A 135 -18.50 26.82 -6.47
CA ASN A 135 -19.56 27.02 -5.47
C ASN A 135 -19.25 28.22 -4.58
N LYS A 136 -20.27 28.72 -3.88
CA LYS A 136 -20.25 29.94 -3.07
C LYS A 136 -19.17 30.02 -1.97
N TYR A 137 -18.50 28.91 -1.66
CA TYR A 137 -17.45 28.86 -0.65
C TYR A 137 -16.06 29.15 -1.21
N LEU A 138 -15.93 29.35 -2.53
CA LEU A 138 -14.66 29.61 -3.21
C LEU A 138 -14.48 31.11 -3.53
N PRO A 139 -13.25 31.66 -3.43
CA PRO A 139 -12.98 33.08 -3.64
C PRO A 139 -13.23 33.54 -5.10
N ASN A 140 -13.24 32.62 -6.06
CA ASN A 140 -13.46 32.87 -7.48
C ASN A 140 -14.85 32.39 -7.96
N PHE A 141 -15.84 32.34 -7.06
CA PHE A 141 -17.20 31.92 -7.42
C PHE A 141 -17.87 32.90 -8.38
N ASP A 142 -18.43 32.35 -9.45
CA ASP A 142 -19.19 33.07 -10.45
C ASP A 142 -20.62 32.53 -10.45
N ALA A 143 -21.57 33.36 -10.01
CA ALA A 143 -22.98 32.97 -9.88
C ALA A 143 -23.65 32.67 -11.23
N SER A 144 -23.04 33.05 -12.36
CA SER A 144 -23.53 32.71 -13.70
C SER A 144 -23.18 31.29 -14.14
N LYS A 145 -22.24 30.62 -13.46
CA LYS A 145 -21.81 29.25 -13.77
C LYS A 145 -22.57 28.22 -12.95
N SER A 146 -22.65 27.00 -13.48
CA SER A 146 -23.28 25.90 -12.76
C SER A 146 -22.55 25.60 -11.44
N ILE A 147 -23.35 25.37 -10.39
CA ILE A 147 -22.83 25.02 -9.07
C ILE A 147 -22.28 23.60 -9.13
N LYS A 148 -21.03 23.44 -8.66
CA LYS A 148 -20.30 22.18 -8.68
C LYS A 148 -19.50 21.99 -7.39
N HIS A 149 -19.74 20.86 -6.76
CA HIS A 149 -19.02 20.39 -5.58
C HIS A 149 -18.11 19.22 -5.96
N ILE A 150 -16.99 19.09 -5.25
CA ILE A 150 -16.11 17.93 -5.32
C ILE A 150 -16.03 17.37 -3.90
N ILE A 151 -16.23 16.07 -3.77
CA ILE A 151 -16.14 15.36 -2.51
C ILE A 151 -14.86 14.52 -2.48
N TYR A 152 -14.18 14.52 -1.34
CA TYR A 152 -13.05 13.63 -1.07
C TYR A 152 -13.49 12.59 -0.04
N LEU A 153 -13.39 11.32 -0.41
CA LEU A 153 -13.72 10.18 0.45
C LEU A 153 -12.46 9.33 0.63
N ASP A 154 -12.04 9.12 1.88
CA ASP A 154 -10.95 8.22 2.23
C ASP A 154 -11.45 7.14 3.19
N CYS A 155 -11.19 5.87 2.84
CA CYS A 155 -11.56 4.76 3.71
C CYS A 155 -10.50 4.60 4.81
N ASN A 156 -10.88 4.96 6.03
CA ASN A 156 -10.04 4.79 7.21
C ASN A 156 -9.68 3.30 7.40
N LYS A 157 -8.37 2.99 7.36
CA LYS A 157 -7.81 1.63 7.57
C LYS A 157 -8.38 0.56 6.62
N LEU A 158 -8.52 0.87 5.33
CA LEU A 158 -9.01 -0.06 4.30
C LEU A 158 -8.48 -1.51 4.45
N TYR A 159 -7.15 -1.69 4.46
CA TYR A 159 -6.54 -3.02 4.62
C TYR A 159 -6.81 -3.65 5.99
N GLY A 160 -6.80 -2.85 7.07
CA GLY A 160 -7.13 -3.34 8.40
C GLY A 160 -8.54 -3.93 8.46
N THR A 161 -9.50 -3.31 7.78
CA THR A 161 -10.86 -3.83 7.64
C THR A 161 -10.88 -5.14 6.86
N SER A 162 -10.14 -5.26 5.76
CA SER A 162 -10.04 -6.53 5.04
C SER A 162 -9.33 -7.64 5.82
N MET A 163 -8.38 -7.28 6.70
CA MET A 163 -7.59 -8.23 7.50
C MET A 163 -8.33 -8.78 8.72
N VAL A 164 -9.51 -8.25 9.08
CA VAL A 164 -10.38 -8.84 10.12
C VAL A 164 -11.35 -9.88 9.56
N GLU A 165 -11.45 -9.98 8.23
CA GLU A 165 -12.22 -11.00 7.53
C GLU A 165 -11.53 -12.36 7.57
N SER A 166 -12.22 -13.40 7.09
CA SER A 166 -11.64 -14.73 6.94
C SER A 166 -10.45 -14.73 5.97
N LEU A 167 -9.31 -15.22 6.45
CA LEU A 167 -8.08 -15.40 5.68
C LEU A 167 -7.74 -16.89 5.63
N SER A 168 -7.12 -17.32 4.54
CA SER A 168 -6.62 -18.69 4.39
C SER A 168 -5.58 -19.02 5.47
N TYR A 169 -5.50 -20.28 5.87
CA TYR A 169 -4.47 -20.75 6.80
C TYR A 169 -3.95 -22.17 6.50
N GLY A 170 -4.63 -22.96 5.68
CA GLY A 170 -4.18 -24.31 5.30
C GLY A 170 -5.26 -25.13 4.62
N GLY A 171 -5.05 -26.43 4.52
CA GLY A 171 -5.90 -27.38 3.81
C GLY A 171 -5.96 -27.08 2.31
N PHE A 172 -4.82 -26.75 1.70
CA PHE A 172 -4.76 -26.37 0.29
C PHE A 172 -4.92 -27.58 -0.61
N GLU A 173 -5.95 -27.58 -1.45
CA GLU A 173 -6.29 -28.73 -2.28
C GLU A 173 -6.82 -28.29 -3.65
N TRP A 174 -6.31 -28.91 -4.73
CA TRP A 174 -6.93 -28.81 -6.04
C TRP A 174 -8.19 -29.67 -6.09
N ILE A 175 -9.32 -29.07 -6.44
CA ILE A 175 -10.59 -29.82 -6.60
C ILE A 175 -11.07 -29.79 -8.05
N SER A 176 -12.06 -30.63 -8.37
CA SER A 176 -12.66 -30.68 -9.70
C SER A 176 -13.20 -29.31 -10.12
N ALA A 177 -12.94 -28.91 -11.36
CA ALA A 177 -13.48 -27.70 -11.97
C ALA A 177 -14.92 -27.90 -12.53
N ASP A 178 -15.44 -29.13 -12.46
CA ASP A 178 -16.81 -29.46 -12.85
C ASP A 178 -17.80 -29.03 -11.76
N VAL A 179 -18.13 -27.73 -11.77
CA VAL A 179 -19.04 -27.09 -10.81
C VAL A 179 -20.08 -26.25 -11.52
N THR A 180 -21.26 -26.13 -10.93
CA THR A 180 -22.35 -25.31 -11.47
C THR A 180 -22.27 -23.86 -10.98
N LEU A 181 -22.88 -22.95 -11.74
CA LEU A 181 -23.04 -21.55 -11.32
C LEU A 181 -23.80 -21.45 -10.00
N ASP A 182 -24.85 -22.26 -9.82
CA ASP A 182 -25.65 -22.30 -8.59
C ASP A 182 -24.80 -22.71 -7.39
N TRP A 183 -23.89 -23.68 -7.56
CA TRP A 183 -22.96 -24.05 -6.50
C TRP A 183 -22.08 -22.86 -6.10
N ILE A 184 -21.46 -22.17 -7.06
CA ILE A 184 -20.61 -20.99 -6.81
C ILE A 184 -21.40 -19.91 -6.06
N GLN A 185 -22.65 -19.64 -6.47
CA GLN A 185 -23.50 -18.64 -5.82
C GLN A 185 -23.99 -19.06 -4.43
N SER A 186 -24.10 -20.36 -4.17
CA SER A 186 -24.54 -20.90 -2.88
C SER A 186 -23.48 -20.83 -1.78
N ILE A 187 -22.19 -20.62 -2.12
CA ILE A 187 -21.10 -20.59 -1.14
C ILE A 187 -21.31 -19.42 -0.15
N PRO A 188 -21.44 -19.70 1.17
CA PRO A 188 -21.63 -18.66 2.17
C PRO A 188 -20.44 -17.70 2.29
N GLN A 189 -20.74 -16.44 2.62
CA GLN A 189 -19.70 -15.42 2.83
C GLN A 189 -18.84 -15.71 4.06
N ASP A 190 -19.37 -16.41 5.06
CA ASP A 190 -18.72 -16.79 6.31
C ASP A 190 -18.28 -18.26 6.33
N ASN A 191 -18.25 -18.92 5.17
CA ASN A 191 -17.87 -20.32 5.07
C ASN A 191 -16.47 -20.59 5.64
N SER A 192 -16.31 -21.72 6.33
CA SER A 192 -15.02 -22.19 6.85
C SER A 192 -14.04 -22.61 5.76
N GLU A 193 -14.56 -22.90 4.56
CA GLU A 193 -13.79 -23.19 3.36
C GLU A 193 -13.87 -22.01 2.38
N GLY A 194 -12.72 -21.65 1.82
CA GLY A 194 -12.59 -20.66 0.77
C GLY A 194 -12.10 -21.30 -0.54
N TYR A 195 -12.32 -20.56 -1.62
CA TYR A 195 -11.98 -21.01 -2.97
C TYR A 195 -11.35 -19.87 -3.76
N ILE A 196 -10.30 -20.19 -4.52
CA ILE A 196 -9.77 -19.34 -5.60
C ILE A 196 -10.02 -20.05 -6.92
N PHE A 197 -10.64 -19.35 -7.85
CA PHE A 197 -11.03 -19.86 -9.15
C PHE A 197 -10.15 -19.27 -10.25
N GLU A 198 -9.81 -20.06 -11.27
CA GLU A 198 -9.38 -19.55 -12.59
C GLU A 198 -10.53 -19.72 -13.57
N VAL A 199 -11.04 -18.60 -14.09
CA VAL A 199 -12.28 -18.55 -14.87
C VAL A 199 -12.16 -17.70 -16.14
N ASP A 200 -13.04 -17.98 -17.09
CA ASP A 200 -13.36 -17.04 -18.17
C ASP A 200 -14.65 -16.29 -17.83
N LEU A 201 -14.62 -14.96 -17.94
CA LEU A 201 -15.75 -14.08 -17.69
C LEU A 201 -16.03 -13.24 -18.93
N LYS A 202 -17.26 -13.30 -19.45
CA LYS A 202 -17.76 -12.36 -20.45
C LYS A 202 -18.09 -11.05 -19.76
N TYR A 203 -17.65 -9.94 -20.35
CA TYR A 203 -18.06 -8.59 -20.01
C TYR A 203 -19.13 -8.14 -21.02
N PRO A 204 -20.42 -8.09 -20.65
CA PRO A 204 -21.46 -7.72 -21.58
C PRO A 204 -21.40 -6.24 -21.96
N GLU A 205 -21.61 -5.92 -23.24
CA GLU A 205 -21.55 -4.56 -23.78
C GLU A 205 -22.58 -3.64 -23.13
N GLU A 206 -23.73 -4.18 -22.73
CA GLU A 206 -24.79 -3.43 -22.04
C GLU A 206 -24.34 -2.85 -20.69
N LEU A 207 -23.24 -3.33 -20.11
CA LEU A 207 -22.68 -2.82 -18.84
C LEU A 207 -21.59 -1.76 -19.03
N HIS A 208 -21.16 -1.49 -20.27
CA HIS A 208 -19.99 -0.65 -20.53
C HIS A 208 -20.19 0.78 -20.04
N ASP A 209 -21.33 1.40 -20.33
CA ASP A 209 -21.64 2.76 -19.87
C ASP A 209 -21.77 2.83 -18.35
N LEU A 210 -22.43 1.84 -17.74
CA LEU A 210 -22.63 1.78 -16.29
C LEU A 210 -21.31 1.61 -15.53
N HIS A 211 -20.40 0.80 -16.07
CA HIS A 211 -19.13 0.46 -15.42
C HIS A 211 -17.94 1.30 -15.90
N ASN A 212 -18.16 2.28 -16.79
CA ASN A 212 -17.08 3.06 -17.40
C ASN A 212 -16.22 3.79 -16.35
N ASP A 213 -16.85 4.25 -15.25
CA ASP A 213 -16.15 4.92 -14.17
C ASP A 213 -15.37 3.96 -13.25
N TYR A 214 -15.78 2.70 -13.16
CA TYR A 214 -15.13 1.72 -12.30
C TYR A 214 -15.26 0.28 -12.86
N PRO A 215 -14.50 -0.07 -13.91
CA PRO A 215 -14.57 -1.39 -14.53
C PRO A 215 -14.24 -2.50 -13.52
N LEU A 216 -14.99 -3.60 -13.60
CA LEU A 216 -14.81 -4.75 -12.73
C LEU A 216 -13.62 -5.63 -13.17
N ALA A 217 -13.13 -6.47 -12.26
CA ALA A 217 -12.14 -7.50 -12.53
C ALA A 217 -10.86 -6.98 -13.23
N SER A 218 -10.21 -5.95 -12.67
CA SER A 218 -8.95 -5.41 -13.21
C SER A 218 -7.88 -6.50 -13.40
N GLU A 219 -7.08 -6.38 -14.47
CA GLU A 219 -6.08 -7.38 -14.85
C GLU A 219 -4.71 -6.74 -15.11
N LYS A 220 -3.65 -7.50 -14.89
CA LYS A 220 -2.29 -7.11 -15.29
C LYS A 220 -2.16 -7.34 -16.79
N MET A 221 -1.93 -6.28 -17.56
CA MET A 221 -1.74 -6.38 -19.01
C MET A 221 -0.57 -5.53 -19.47
N ASP A 222 0.10 -6.00 -20.52
CA ASP A 222 1.12 -5.23 -21.22
C ASP A 222 0.45 -4.20 -22.10
N ILE A 223 0.69 -2.93 -21.81
CA ILE A 223 0.19 -1.83 -22.63
C ILE A 223 1.03 -1.80 -23.91
N LYS A 224 0.38 -1.94 -25.06
CA LYS A 224 1.03 -1.76 -26.36
C LYS A 224 0.88 -0.32 -26.82
N PHE A 225 1.67 0.07 -27.81
CA PHE A 225 1.59 1.41 -28.38
C PHE A 225 0.20 1.66 -29.00
N GLU A 226 -0.41 0.62 -29.56
CA GLU A 226 -1.75 0.64 -30.14
C GLU A 226 -2.85 0.93 -29.09
N ASP A 227 -2.64 0.54 -27.83
CA ASP A 227 -3.59 0.77 -26.72
C ASP A 227 -3.57 2.23 -26.22
N LEU A 228 -2.62 3.06 -26.68
CA LEU A 228 -2.51 4.44 -26.27
C LEU A 228 -3.58 5.32 -26.91
N SER A 229 -4.11 6.27 -26.13
CA SER A 229 -4.95 7.34 -26.66
C SER A 229 -4.16 8.22 -27.65
N GLU A 230 -4.84 8.83 -28.62
CA GLU A 230 -4.22 9.75 -29.57
C GLU A 230 -3.47 10.90 -28.88
N PHE A 231 -4.00 11.40 -27.76
CA PHE A 231 -3.30 12.37 -26.92
C PHE A 231 -1.99 11.82 -26.36
N SER A 232 -2.00 10.59 -25.82
CA SER A 232 -0.80 9.94 -25.28
C SER A 232 0.25 9.70 -26.37
N LYS A 233 -0.17 9.35 -27.60
CA LYS A 233 0.69 9.20 -28.76
C LYS A 233 1.32 10.54 -29.17
N ALA A 234 0.53 11.62 -29.17
CA ALA A 234 1.03 12.97 -29.46
C ALA A 234 2.06 13.44 -28.41
N VAL A 235 1.81 13.18 -27.12
CA VAL A 235 2.74 13.54 -26.02
C VAL A 235 4.07 12.80 -26.10
N LEU A 236 4.09 11.57 -26.64
CA LEU A 236 5.35 10.85 -26.85
C LEU A 236 6.29 11.61 -27.79
N ASN A 237 5.80 12.41 -28.73
CA ASN A 237 6.58 13.36 -29.54
C ASN A 237 7.95 12.81 -30.05
N GLY A 238 7.97 11.58 -30.57
CA GLY A 238 9.19 10.93 -31.07
C GLY A 238 10.03 10.19 -30.02
N MET A 239 9.65 10.21 -28.73
CA MET A 239 10.25 9.39 -27.69
C MET A 239 9.92 7.91 -27.89
N LYS A 240 10.91 7.06 -27.61
CA LYS A 240 10.75 5.60 -27.69
C LYS A 240 9.74 5.13 -26.64
N TYR A 241 8.64 4.53 -27.11
CA TYR A 241 7.72 3.82 -26.23
C TYR A 241 8.37 2.55 -25.69
N THR A 242 8.31 2.37 -24.36
CA THR A 242 8.74 1.14 -23.70
C THR A 242 7.50 0.45 -23.13
N PRO A 243 7.11 -0.74 -23.63
CA PRO A 243 6.01 -1.50 -23.08
C PRO A 243 6.20 -1.75 -21.60
N SER A 244 5.10 -1.70 -20.84
CA SER A 244 5.13 -2.03 -19.43
C SER A 244 3.83 -2.68 -19.00
N THR A 245 3.95 -3.67 -18.11
CA THR A 245 2.80 -4.31 -17.50
C THR A 245 2.17 -3.35 -16.49
N LYS A 246 0.87 -3.08 -16.65
CA LYS A 246 0.07 -2.25 -15.73
C LYS A 246 -1.14 -3.02 -15.24
N LEU A 247 -1.60 -2.69 -14.03
CA LEU A 247 -2.92 -3.12 -13.57
C LEU A 247 -3.97 -2.18 -14.19
N VAL A 248 -4.83 -2.73 -15.05
CA VAL A 248 -5.76 -1.94 -15.86
C VAL A 248 -7.20 -2.36 -15.58
N PRO A 249 -8.03 -1.45 -15.03
CA PRO A 249 -9.48 -1.58 -15.09
C PRO A 249 -9.91 -1.38 -16.54
N ASN A 250 -10.50 -2.40 -17.14
CA ASN A 250 -10.96 -2.35 -18.52
C ASN A 250 -12.22 -3.21 -18.69
N LEU A 251 -12.99 -2.90 -19.73
CA LEU A 251 -14.27 -3.52 -20.04
C LEU A 251 -14.16 -4.75 -20.97
N LYS A 252 -12.95 -5.28 -21.20
CA LYS A 252 -12.76 -6.48 -22.04
C LYS A 252 -13.19 -7.74 -21.29
N ASP A 253 -13.51 -8.80 -22.02
CA ASP A 253 -13.67 -10.15 -21.46
C ASP A 253 -12.42 -10.57 -20.69
N LYS A 254 -12.59 -11.35 -19.63
CA LYS A 254 -11.50 -11.87 -18.80
C LYS A 254 -11.26 -13.33 -19.15
N LYS A 255 -10.01 -13.68 -19.44
CA LYS A 255 -9.60 -15.06 -19.76
C LYS A 255 -8.59 -15.55 -18.74
N ASN A 256 -8.76 -16.79 -18.27
CA ASN A 256 -7.92 -17.38 -17.23
C ASN A 256 -7.74 -16.45 -16.00
N TYR A 257 -8.83 -15.79 -15.61
CA TYR A 257 -8.85 -14.81 -14.55
C TYR A 257 -8.89 -15.50 -13.19
N ILE A 258 -7.87 -15.25 -12.37
CA ILE A 258 -7.74 -15.86 -11.04
C ILE A 258 -8.37 -14.93 -10.01
N THR A 259 -9.36 -15.41 -9.26
CA THR A 259 -10.07 -14.61 -8.27
C THR A 259 -10.61 -15.42 -7.10
N TYR A 260 -10.70 -14.76 -5.95
CA TYR A 260 -11.33 -15.31 -4.74
C TYR A 260 -12.86 -15.39 -4.91
N TYR A 261 -13.48 -16.42 -4.33
CA TYR A 261 -14.91 -16.72 -4.56
C TYR A 261 -15.85 -15.54 -4.27
N LYS A 262 -15.59 -14.76 -3.22
CA LYS A 262 -16.42 -13.58 -2.89
C LYS A 262 -16.37 -12.53 -3.99
N ASN A 263 -15.20 -12.33 -4.60
CA ASN A 263 -15.03 -11.42 -5.72
C ASN A 263 -15.73 -11.96 -6.97
N LEU A 264 -15.64 -13.28 -7.23
CA LEU A 264 -16.36 -13.91 -8.32
C LEU A 264 -17.88 -13.72 -8.17
N GLN A 265 -18.44 -14.03 -7.00
CA GLN A 265 -19.85 -13.81 -6.70
C GLN A 265 -20.24 -12.33 -6.85
N PHE A 266 -19.38 -11.41 -6.41
CA PHE A 266 -19.58 -9.98 -6.62
C PHE A 266 -19.63 -9.62 -8.12
N TYR A 267 -18.70 -10.12 -8.94
CA TYR A 267 -18.69 -9.86 -10.39
C TYR A 267 -19.93 -10.41 -11.09
N LEU A 268 -20.35 -11.64 -10.75
CA LEU A 268 -21.54 -12.26 -11.30
C LEU A 268 -22.81 -11.50 -10.91
N LYS A 269 -22.90 -11.06 -9.65
CA LYS A 269 -24.00 -10.22 -9.16
C LYS A 269 -24.10 -8.88 -9.90
N HIS A 270 -22.97 -8.35 -10.37
CA HIS A 270 -22.91 -7.11 -11.16
C HIS A 270 -22.94 -7.38 -12.67
N GLY A 271 -23.34 -8.58 -13.11
CA GLY A 271 -23.70 -8.85 -14.49
C GLY A 271 -22.60 -9.43 -15.38
N LEU A 272 -21.38 -9.65 -14.88
CA LEU A 272 -20.40 -10.45 -15.63
C LEU A 272 -20.93 -11.88 -15.78
N LYS A 273 -20.71 -12.52 -16.93
CA LYS A 273 -21.23 -13.87 -17.20
C LYS A 273 -20.08 -14.87 -17.13
N LEU A 274 -20.24 -15.92 -16.33
CA LEU A 274 -19.28 -17.02 -16.26
C LEU A 274 -19.35 -17.85 -17.53
N GLU A 275 -18.23 -17.96 -18.26
CA GLU A 275 -18.14 -18.80 -19.46
C GLU A 275 -17.54 -20.18 -19.15
N LYS A 276 -16.48 -20.21 -18.32
CA LYS A 276 -15.76 -21.45 -18.02
C LYS A 276 -15.04 -21.37 -16.67
N VAL A 277 -15.00 -22.51 -15.96
CA VAL A 277 -14.11 -22.73 -14.81
C VAL A 277 -12.98 -23.66 -15.26
N HIS A 278 -11.73 -23.25 -15.06
CA HIS A 278 -10.55 -24.02 -15.45
C HIS A 278 -9.93 -24.76 -14.27
N LYS A 279 -9.81 -24.09 -13.12
CA LYS A 279 -9.19 -24.64 -11.90
C LYS A 279 -9.83 -24.04 -10.66
N ILE A 280 -9.84 -24.83 -9.58
CA ILE A 280 -10.30 -24.40 -8.27
C ILE A 280 -9.29 -24.85 -7.21
N LEU A 281 -8.75 -23.88 -6.47
CA LEU A 281 -7.96 -24.12 -5.28
C LEU A 281 -8.84 -23.91 -4.05
N LYS A 282 -9.10 -25.00 -3.32
CA LYS A 282 -9.82 -25.02 -2.05
C LYS A 282 -8.83 -24.78 -0.90
N PHE A 283 -9.29 -24.12 0.16
CA PHE A 283 -8.54 -23.94 1.41
C PHE A 283 -9.45 -23.73 2.60
N GLN A 284 -8.91 -23.92 3.80
CA GLN A 284 -9.54 -23.53 5.05
C GLN A 284 -9.27 -22.05 5.36
N GLN A 285 -10.28 -21.35 5.84
CA GLN A 285 -10.21 -19.93 6.18
C GLN A 285 -10.95 -19.64 7.49
N LYS A 286 -10.48 -18.63 8.22
CA LYS A 286 -11.14 -18.07 9.41
C LYS A 286 -10.58 -16.69 9.71
N PRO A 287 -11.24 -15.83 10.51
CA PRO A 287 -10.74 -14.49 10.83
C PRO A 287 -9.61 -14.53 11.87
N TRP A 288 -8.57 -15.32 11.62
CA TRP A 288 -7.51 -15.59 12.59
C TRP A 288 -6.69 -14.35 12.93
N LEU A 289 -6.54 -13.41 11.99
CA LEU A 289 -5.76 -12.18 12.17
C LEU A 289 -6.53 -11.08 12.93
N LYS A 290 -7.85 -11.23 13.08
CA LYS A 290 -8.75 -10.25 13.70
C LYS A 290 -8.29 -9.81 15.09
N LYS A 291 -7.85 -10.75 15.94
CA LYS A 291 -7.38 -10.46 17.30
C LYS A 291 -6.23 -9.46 17.31
N TYR A 292 -5.24 -9.65 16.44
CA TYR A 292 -4.08 -8.77 16.31
C TYR A 292 -4.48 -7.37 15.79
N ILE A 293 -5.34 -7.31 14.77
CA ILE A 293 -5.78 -6.04 14.18
C ILE A 293 -6.61 -5.21 15.15
N MET A 294 -7.53 -5.85 15.87
CA MET A 294 -8.38 -5.19 16.86
C MET A 294 -7.56 -4.71 18.06
N PHE A 295 -6.62 -5.53 18.55
CA PHE A 295 -5.70 -5.11 19.60
C PHE A 295 -4.95 -3.83 19.24
N ASN A 296 -4.29 -3.79 18.08
CA ASN A 296 -3.55 -2.60 17.63
C ASN A 296 -4.46 -1.38 17.43
N THR A 297 -5.71 -1.61 17.01
CA THR A 297 -6.70 -0.54 16.87
C THR A 297 -7.08 0.06 18.22
N GLU A 298 -7.30 -0.76 19.24
CA GLU A 298 -7.60 -0.29 20.60
C GLU A 298 -6.39 0.40 21.25
N GLN A 299 -5.19 -0.20 21.16
CA GLN A 299 -3.98 0.44 21.69
C GLN A 299 -3.74 1.81 21.05
N ARG A 300 -3.99 1.94 19.74
CA ARG A 300 -3.86 3.23 19.05
C ARG A 300 -4.86 4.26 19.57
N LYS A 301 -6.11 3.85 19.82
CA LYS A 301 -7.15 4.73 20.36
C LYS A 301 -6.76 5.26 21.75
N ASN A 302 -6.16 4.40 22.57
CA ASN A 302 -5.76 4.72 23.94
C ASN A 302 -4.41 5.43 24.05
N SER A 303 -3.62 5.43 22.98
CA SER A 303 -2.29 6.04 22.98
C SER A 303 -2.35 7.56 23.14
N LYS A 304 -1.44 8.09 23.96
CA LYS A 304 -1.35 9.52 24.30
C LYS A 304 -0.29 10.26 23.48
N SER A 305 0.67 9.56 22.89
CA SER A 305 1.75 10.16 22.10
C SER A 305 1.56 9.92 20.59
N ALA A 306 1.96 10.90 19.78
CA ALA A 306 1.97 10.75 18.32
C ALA A 306 2.91 9.61 17.87
N PHE A 307 4.00 9.36 18.61
CA PHE A 307 4.97 8.32 18.31
C PHE A 307 4.40 6.91 18.49
N GLU A 308 3.78 6.63 19.63
CA GLU A 308 3.09 5.37 19.89
C GLU A 308 1.95 5.17 18.89
N LYS A 309 1.14 6.21 18.66
CA LYS A 309 0.09 6.18 17.64
C LYS A 309 0.68 5.77 16.30
N LYS A 310 1.81 6.33 15.86
CA LYS A 310 2.50 5.98 14.60
C LYS A 310 3.19 4.61 14.63
N SER A 311 3.49 4.06 15.80
CA SER A 311 4.06 2.72 15.97
C SER A 311 2.97 1.64 15.87
N LEU A 312 1.76 1.95 16.35
CA LEU A 312 0.55 1.12 16.29
C LEU A 312 -0.27 1.33 14.99
N GLU A 313 -0.25 2.56 14.48
CA GLU A 313 -0.77 2.94 13.17
C GLU A 313 0.28 2.64 12.14
N ARG A 314 0.14 1.52 11.44
CA ARG A 314 0.94 1.35 10.24
C ARG A 314 0.13 0.69 9.13
N ARG A 315 -0.28 1.55 8.20
CA ARG A 315 -0.35 1.21 6.76
C ARG A 315 0.89 0.40 6.35
N ARG A 316 2.05 0.60 7.01
CA ARG A 316 3.24 -0.26 6.96
C ARG A 316 2.99 -1.67 7.50
N LEU A 317 2.87 -1.98 8.79
CA LEU A 317 2.70 -3.36 9.30
C LEU A 317 1.58 -4.18 8.61
N GLN A 318 0.47 -3.57 8.19
CA GLN A 318 -0.61 -4.25 7.45
C GLN A 318 -0.26 -4.51 5.97
N LYS A 319 0.23 -3.49 5.24
CA LYS A 319 0.73 -3.65 3.87
C LYS A 319 2.00 -4.48 3.82
N GLU A 320 2.84 -4.42 4.83
CA GLU A 320 4.09 -5.14 5.00
C GLU A 320 3.83 -6.61 5.40
N TRP A 321 2.81 -6.86 6.24
CA TRP A 321 2.28 -8.21 6.44
C TRP A 321 1.72 -8.76 5.14
N LEU A 322 0.94 -7.98 4.39
CA LEU A 322 0.44 -8.37 3.07
C LEU A 322 1.62 -8.67 2.12
N ASP A 323 2.53 -7.72 1.93
CA ASP A 323 3.72 -7.82 1.08
C ASP A 323 4.65 -8.99 1.45
N ARG A 324 4.62 -9.48 2.70
CA ARG A 324 5.37 -10.65 3.16
C ARG A 324 4.56 -11.95 3.08
N SER A 325 3.28 -11.92 3.40
CA SER A 325 2.38 -13.07 3.22
C SER A 325 2.41 -13.54 1.76
N LEU A 326 2.46 -12.59 0.82
CA LEU A 326 2.61 -12.86 -0.61
C LEU A 326 4.03 -13.34 -1.02
N ARG A 327 4.99 -13.45 -0.11
CA ARG A 327 6.36 -13.92 -0.40
C ARG A 327 6.76 -15.17 0.38
N GLU A 328 6.03 -15.48 1.45
CA GLU A 328 6.29 -16.62 2.35
C GLU A 328 5.25 -17.74 2.20
N ILE A 329 4.13 -17.45 1.54
CA ILE A 329 3.31 -18.43 0.83
C ILE A 329 4.01 -18.73 -0.50
#